data_AF-A0A1H9SQ31-F1
#
_entry.id   AF-A0A1H9SQ31-F1
#
_cell.length_a   1.000
_cell.length_b   1.000
_cell.length_c   1.000
_cell.angle_alpha   90.00
_cell.angle_beta   90.00
_cell.angle_gamma   90.00
#
_symmetry.space_group_name_H-M   'P 1'
#
loop_
_entity.id
_entity.type
_entity.pdbx_description
1 polymer ?
#
loop_
_entity_poly.entity_id
_entity_poly.type
_entity_poly.pdbx_seq_one_letter_code
_entity_poly.pdbx_strand_id
1 'polypeptide(L)'
;MTAAAFDWDWANIIGLIGSGIMVVAYAYSNVAKQMNFLLFNLLNLVGSLLLIWSLTVYFNLASMTLEIVWTLIALLGVIKALKRKPS
;
A
#
# COMPACT_ATOMS: atom_id res chain seq x y z
N MET A 1 34.08 -3.93 6.77
CA MET A 1 32.63 -4.09 6.67
C MET A 1 31.99 -3.05 7.56
N THR A 2 31.58 -1.91 7.00
CA THR A 2 30.72 -0.97 7.74
C THR A 2 29.37 -1.66 7.91
N ALA A 3 28.82 -1.70 9.13
CA ALA A 3 27.42 -2.05 9.30
C ALA A 3 26.62 -1.21 8.31
N ALA A 4 25.72 -1.83 7.54
CA ALA A 4 24.83 -1.09 6.66
C ALA A 4 24.10 -0.07 7.54
N ALA A 5 24.51 1.19 7.46
CA ALA A 5 23.78 2.26 8.12
C ALA A 5 22.41 2.27 7.47
N PHE A 6 21.36 2.17 8.28
CA PHE A 6 20.01 2.39 7.77
C PHE A 6 19.98 3.85 7.31
N ASP A 7 19.97 4.07 5.99
CA ASP A 7 19.90 5.41 5.44
C ASP A 7 18.48 5.94 5.66
N TRP A 8 18.27 6.71 6.72
CA TRP A 8 16.98 7.28 7.13
C TRP A 8 16.54 8.46 6.26
N ASP A 9 16.74 8.37 4.95
CA ASP A 9 16.25 9.38 4.03
C ASP A 9 14.72 9.31 3.86
N TRP A 10 14.17 10.32 3.20
CA TRP A 10 12.74 10.42 3.01
C TRP A 10 12.15 9.28 2.19
N ALA A 11 12.90 8.71 1.25
CA ALA A 11 12.46 7.58 0.45
C ALA A 11 12.25 6.34 1.32
N ASN A 12 13.23 5.97 2.15
CA ASN A 12 13.11 4.83 3.06
C ASN A 12 12.01 5.05 4.10
N ILE A 13 11.90 6.25 4.68
CA ILE A 13 10.84 6.57 5.65
C ILE A 13 9.45 6.41 4.99
N ILE A 14 9.25 6.98 3.80
CA ILE A 14 7.97 6.90 3.10
C ILE A 14 7.66 5.47 2.66
N GLY A 15 8.65 4.71 2.18
CA GLY A 15 8.50 3.30 1.83
C GLY A 15 8.13 2.43 3.04
N LEU A 16 8.73 2.68 4.21
CA LEU A 16 8.38 1.99 5.45
C LEU A 16 6.97 2.33 5.92
N ILE A 17 6.55 3.59 5.83
CA ILE A 17 5.18 4.01 6.15
C ILE A 17 4.18 3.32 5.20
N GLY A 18 4.45 3.33 3.89
CA GLY A 18 3.62 2.65 2.89
C GLY A 18 3.49 1.15 3.16
N SER A 19 4.61 0.48 3.45
CA SER A 19 4.65 -0.93 3.86
C SER A 19 3.81 -1.18 5.12
N GLY A 20 3.97 -0.34 6.14
CA GLY A 20 3.22 -0.44 7.39
C GLY A 20 1.71 -0.32 7.16
N ILE A 21 1.27 0.63 6.33
CA ILE A 21 -0.14 0.79 5.97
C ILE A 21 -0.68 -0.46 5.27
N MET A 22 0.06 -1.03 4.31
CA MET A 22 -0.35 -2.25 3.62
C MET A 22 -0.45 -3.46 4.55
N VAL A 23 0.52 -3.63 5.45
CA VAL A 23 0.48 -4.70 6.47
C VAL A 23 -0.71 -4.51 7.41
N VAL A 24 -1.01 -3.28 7.83
CA VAL A 24 -2.21 -2.98 8.65
C VAL A 24 -3.50 -3.29 7.88
N ALA A 25 -3.56 -2.97 6.59
CA ALA A 25 -4.71 -3.30 5.74
C ALA A 25 -4.90 -4.83 5.63
N TYR A 26 -3.82 -5.56 5.42
CA TYR A 26 -3.85 -7.03 5.38
C TYR A 26 -4.24 -7.63 6.73
N ALA A 27 -3.66 -7.16 7.84
CA ALA A 27 -4.04 -7.59 9.18
C ALA A 27 -5.53 -7.33 9.45
N TYR A 28 -6.02 -6.13 9.10
CA TYR A 28 -7.44 -5.78 9.19
C TYR A 28 -8.32 -6.77 8.42
N SER A 29 -7.94 -7.15 7.20
CA SER A 29 -8.71 -8.12 6.39
C SER A 29 -8.82 -9.51 7.02
N ASN A 30 -7.83 -9.90 7.84
CA ASN A 30 -7.81 -11.22 8.49
C ASN A 30 -8.56 -11.24 9.82
N VAL A 31 -8.61 -10.11 10.54
CA VAL A 31 -9.23 -10.06 11.88
C VAL A 31 -10.66 -9.51 11.87
N ALA A 32 -11.06 -8.79 10.82
CA ALA A 32 -12.38 -8.20 10.72
C ALA A 32 -13.45 -9.29 10.52
N LYS A 33 -14.39 -9.41 11.46
CA LYS A 33 -15.58 -10.29 11.32
C LYS A 33 -16.40 -9.96 10.06
N GLN A 34 -16.50 -8.67 9.75
CA GLN A 34 -17.06 -8.16 8.49
C GLN A 34 -16.14 -7.05 7.99
N MET A 35 -15.47 -7.30 6.88
CA MET A 35 -14.49 -6.37 6.33
C MET A 35 -15.18 -5.21 5.61
N ASN A 36 -14.80 -3.98 5.96
CA ASN A 36 -15.12 -2.80 5.17
C ASN A 36 -14.18 -2.75 3.95
N PHE A 37 -14.69 -3.20 2.80
CA PHE A 37 -13.94 -3.22 1.55
C PHE A 37 -13.46 -1.84 1.08
N LEU A 38 -14.19 -0.76 1.38
CA LEU A 38 -13.75 0.59 1.01
C LEU A 38 -12.52 0.98 1.83
N LEU A 39 -12.55 0.79 3.15
CA LEU A 39 -11.41 1.06 4.02
C LEU A 39 -10.20 0.21 3.64
N PHE A 40 -10.39 -1.10 3.43
CA PHE A 40 -9.33 -2.00 3.01
C PHE A 40 -8.65 -1.53 1.71
N ASN A 41 -9.44 -1.20 0.69
CA ASN A 41 -8.87 -0.76 -0.60
C ASN A 41 -8.28 0.65 -0.51
N LEU A 42 -8.83 1.56 0.29
CA LEU A 42 -8.21 2.88 0.50
C LEU A 42 -6.85 2.78 1.18
N LEU A 43 -6.72 1.94 2.21
CA LEU A 43 -5.42 1.72 2.88
C LEU A 43 -4.41 1.12 1.90
N ASN A 44 -4.79 0.09 1.14
CA ASN A 44 -3.90 -0.49 0.13
C ASN A 44 -3.51 0.53 -0.95
N LEU A 45 -4.45 1.36 -1.43
CA LEU A 45 -4.16 2.39 -2.43
C LEU A 45 -3.16 3.42 -1.91
N VAL A 46 -3.34 3.91 -0.69
CA VAL A 46 -2.40 4.86 -0.08
C VAL A 46 -1.04 4.20 0.12
N GLY A 47 -1.01 3.00 0.68
CA GLY A 47 0.23 2.26 0.95
C GLY A 47 1.04 1.99 -0.32
N SER A 48 0.39 1.50 -1.37
CA SER A 48 1.05 1.18 -2.64
C SER A 48 1.56 2.41 -3.38
N LEU A 49 0.84 3.55 -3.33
CA LEU A 49 1.31 4.80 -3.94
C LEU A 49 2.55 5.37 -3.22
N LEU A 50 2.63 5.26 -1.89
CA LEU A 50 3.82 5.64 -1.13
C LEU A 50 5.01 4.74 -1.47
N LEU A 51 4.78 3.43 -1.62
CA LEU A 51 5.81 2.49 -2.03
C LEU A 51 6.30 2.73 -3.47
N ILE A 52 5.40 2.96 -4.42
CA ILE A 52 5.77 3.35 -5.80
C ILE A 52 6.66 4.58 -5.78
N TRP A 53 6.31 5.60 -4.98
CA TRP A 53 7.13 6.80 -4.85
C TRP A 53 8.53 6.48 -4.30
N SER A 54 8.63 5.71 -3.21
CA SER A 54 9.92 5.26 -2.65
C SER A 54 10.75 4.48 -3.68
N LEU A 55 10.10 3.63 -4.47
CA LEU A 55 10.75 2.79 -5.50
C LEU A 55 11.20 3.60 -6.72
N THR A 56 10.80 4.87 -6.87
CA THR A 56 11.40 5.74 -7.89
C THR A 56 12.82 6.18 -7.51
N VAL A 57 13.18 6.11 -6.22
CA VAL A 57 14.53 6.40 -5.70
C VAL A 57 15.33 5.11 -5.54
N TYR A 58 14.73 4.10 -4.88
CA TYR A 58 15.35 2.80 -4.64
C TYR A 58 14.68 1.70 -5.46
N PHE A 59 14.94 1.72 -6.77
CA PHE A 59 14.19 0.88 -7.71
C PHE A 59 14.41 -0.62 -7.50
N ASN A 60 13.29 -1.35 -7.43
CA ASN A 60 13.24 -2.80 -7.53
C ASN A 60 12.08 -3.17 -8.47
N LEU A 61 12.39 -3.87 -9.56
CA LEU A 61 11.39 -4.20 -10.60
C LEU A 61 10.26 -5.08 -10.06
N ALA A 62 10.58 -6.06 -9.22
CA ALA A 62 9.60 -6.99 -8.67
C ALA A 62 8.66 -6.26 -7.70
N SER A 63 9.21 -5.47 -6.78
CA SER A 63 8.41 -4.63 -5.86
C SER A 63 7.58 -3.62 -6.63
N MET A 64 8.16 -2.87 -7.58
CA MET A 64 7.42 -1.89 -8.38
C MET A 64 6.22 -2.52 -9.10
N THR A 65 6.42 -3.69 -9.72
CA THR A 65 5.35 -4.42 -10.40
C THR A 65 4.25 -4.83 -9.42
N LEU A 66 4.62 -5.33 -8.24
CA LEU A 66 3.67 -5.70 -7.19
C LEU A 66 2.83 -4.49 -6.75
N GLU A 67 3.46 -3.34 -6.51
CA GLU A 67 2.74 -2.14 -6.05
C GLU A 67 1.82 -1.55 -7.12
N ILE A 68 2.19 -1.65 -8.39
CA ILE A 68 1.30 -1.29 -9.50
C ILE A 68 0.06 -2.20 -9.49
N VAL A 69 0.23 -3.51 -9.32
CA VAL A 69 -0.89 -4.46 -9.22
C VAL A 69 -1.79 -4.13 -8.02
N TRP A 70 -1.22 -3.87 -6.85
CA TRP A 70 -2.00 -3.46 -5.67
C TRP A 70 -2.77 -2.17 -5.91
N THR A 71 -2.13 -1.17 -6.51
CA THR A 71 -2.77 0.11 -6.87
C THR A 71 -3.97 -0.11 -7.77
N LEU A 72 -3.85 -0.97 -8.80
CA LEU A 72 -4.94 -1.28 -9.73
C LEU A 72 -6.10 -2.01 -9.04
N ILE A 73 -5.81 -3.04 -8.24
CA ILE A 73 -6.83 -3.80 -7.48
C ILE A 73 -7.57 -2.86 -6.51
N ALA A 74 -6.82 -2.05 -5.77
CA ALA A 74 -7.35 -1.09 -4.82
C ALA A 74 -8.24 -0.04 -5.48
N LEU A 75 -7.80 0.50 -6.62
CA LEU A 75 -8.56 1.48 -7.40
C LEU A 75 -9.89 0.89 -7.89
N LEU A 76 -9.90 -0.35 -8.40
CA LEU A 76 -11.14 -1.03 -8.79
C LEU A 76 -12.09 -1.21 -7.59
N GLY A 77 -11.56 -1.57 -6.43
CA GLY A 77 -12.32 -1.71 -5.19
C GLY A 77 -12.97 -0.40 -4.74
N VAL A 78 -12.20 0.71 -4.74
CA VAL A 78 -12.69 2.06 -4.41
C VAL A 78 -13.77 2.50 -5.40
N ILE A 79 -13.54 2.39 -6.71
CA ILE A 79 -14.51 2.78 -7.74
C ILE A 79 -15.82 2.00 -7.57
N LYS A 80 -15.75 0.68 -7.32
CA LYS A 80 -16.93 -0.15 -7.12
C LYS A 80 -17.72 0.26 -5.86
N ALA A 81 -17.02 0.61 -4.78
CA ALA A 81 -17.65 1.08 -3.55
C ALA A 81 -18.34 2.43 -3.74
N LEU A 82 -17.72 3.38 -4.45
CA LEU A 82 -18.32 4.68 -4.75
C LEU A 82 -19.53 4.59 -5.70
N LYS A 83 -19.56 3.58 -6.56
CA LYS A 83 -20.69 3.33 -7.49
C LYS A 83 -21.89 2.62 -6.83
N ARG A 84 -21.75 2.08 -5.62
CA ARG A 84 -22.90 1.54 -4.89
C ARG A 84 -23.79 2.70 -4.45
N LYS A 85 -24.99 2.78 -5.02
CA LYS A 85 -26.02 3.70 -4.51
C LYS A 85 -26.33 3.31 -3.06
N PRO A 86 -26.46 4.28 -2.14
CA PRO A 86 -27.05 3.99 -0.83
C PRO A 86 -28.45 3.41 -1.06
N SER A 87 -28.66 2.19 -0.59
CA SER A 87 -29.97 1.53 -0.55
C SER A 87 -30.92 2.30 0.35
#